data_AF-A7VUP8-F1
#
_entry.id   AF-A7VUP8-F1
#
_cell.length_a   1.000
_cell.length_b   1.000
_cell.length_c   1.000
_cell.angle_alpha   90.00
_cell.angle_beta   90.00
_cell.angle_gamma   90.00
#
_symmetry.space_group_name_H-M   'P 1'
#
loop_
_entity.id
_entity.type
_entity.pdbx_description
1 polymer ?
#
loop_
_entity_poly.entity_id
_entity_poly.type
_entity_poly.pdbx_seq_one_letter_code
_entity_poly.pdbx_strand_id
1 'polypeptide(L)' 'MPDGVEYAHYKAAIPKRNRWMVDQADCLISYIIRQYGGAYQTCRYAKKKSIPIINVAKGAPQCLK' A
#
# COMPACT_ATOMS: atom_id res chain seq x y z
N MET A 1 -2.41 14.84 4.78
CA MET A 1 -2.20 14.47 3.36
C MET A 1 -0.91 15.10 2.90
N PRO A 2 -0.13 14.51 1.99
CA PRO A 2 1.07 15.16 1.49
C PRO A 2 0.69 16.31 0.57
N ASP A 3 1.40 17.43 0.67
CA ASP A 3 1.15 18.60 -0.18
C ASP A 3 1.32 18.26 -1.67
N GLY A 4 0.47 18.87 -2.50
CA GLY A 4 0.50 18.71 -3.95
C GLY A 4 0.04 17.33 -4.44
N VAL A 5 -0.88 16.67 -3.72
CA VAL A 5 -1.63 15.53 -4.29
C VAL A 5 -2.72 16.04 -5.22
N GLU A 6 -3.30 17.19 -4.90
CA GLU A 6 -4.28 17.93 -5.69
C GLU A 6 -3.74 18.36 -7.06
N TYR A 7 -2.43 18.58 -7.18
CA TYR A 7 -1.76 18.90 -8.45
C TYR A 7 -1.15 17.68 -9.14
N ALA A 8 -1.23 16.49 -8.53
CA ALA A 8 -0.67 15.28 -9.13
C ALA A 8 -1.55 14.79 -10.28
N HIS A 9 -0.93 14.32 -11.37
CA HIS A 9 -1.65 13.60 -12.42
C HIS A 9 -2.49 12.48 -11.79
N TYR A 10 -3.75 12.30 -12.23
CA TYR A 10 -4.73 11.45 -11.53
C TYR A 10 -4.24 10.02 -11.27
N LYS A 11 -3.40 9.45 -12.15
CA LYS A 11 -2.79 8.12 -11.97
C LYS A 11 -1.75 8.06 -10.83
N ALA A 12 -1.17 9.18 -10.45
CA ALA A 12 -0.15 9.29 -9.40
C ALA A 12 -0.71 9.72 -8.03
N ALA A 13 -1.89 10.34 -8.01
CA ALA A 13 -2.50 10.85 -6.78
C ALA A 13 -2.73 9.74 -5.72
N ILE A 14 -3.31 8.61 -6.12
CA ILE A 14 -3.56 7.48 -5.20
C ILE A 14 -2.26 6.87 -4.67
N PRO A 15 -1.26 6.51 -5.51
CA PRO A 15 0.04 6.05 -5.02
C PRO A 15 0.74 7.04 -4.08
N LYS A 16 0.70 8.35 -4.37
CA LYS A 16 1.33 9.38 -3.54
C LYS A 16 0.67 9.46 -2.16
N ARG A 17 -0.67 9.47 -2.13
CA ARG A 17 -1.44 9.40 -0.89
C ARG A 17 -1.12 8.15 -0.07
N ASN A 18 -1.08 6.99 -0.71
CA ASN A 18 -0.81 5.72 -0.04
C ASN A 18 0.58 5.65 0.58
N ARG A 19 1.60 6.21 -0.09
CA ARG A 19 2.95 6.31 0.47
C ARG A 19 2.98 7.20 1.71
N TRP A 20 2.34 8.35 1.64
CA TRP A 20 2.26 9.24 2.80
C TRP A 20 1.53 8.59 3.98
N MET A 21 0.44 7.86 3.76
CA MET A 21 -0.21 7.11 4.84
C MET A 21 0.73 6.09 5.50
N VAL A 22 1.55 5.39 4.70
CA VAL A 22 2.55 4.45 5.22
C VAL A 22 3.65 5.16 6.00
N ASP A 23 4.10 6.32 5.52
CA ASP A 23 5.14 7.11 6.20
C ASP A 23 4.71 7.65 7.57
N GLN A 24 3.41 7.72 7.84
CA GLN A 24 2.84 8.22 9.10
C GLN A 24 2.32 7.10 10.01
N ALA A 25 2.37 5.83 9.57
CA ALA A 25 1.74 4.72 10.29
C ALA A 25 2.77 3.84 11.01
N ASP A 26 2.43 3.41 12.22
CA ASP A 26 3.22 2.44 13.00
C ASP A 26 2.96 0.98 12.58
N CYS A 27 1.84 0.71 11.91
CA CYS A 27 1.45 -0.63 11.46
C CYS A 27 0.54 -0.54 10.22
N LEU A 28 0.61 -1.55 9.35
CA LEU A 28 -0.25 -1.69 8.18
C LEU A 28 -1.08 -2.97 8.24
N ILE A 29 -2.40 -2.82 8.28
CA ILE A 29 -3.35 -3.93 8.10
C ILE A 29 -3.77 -3.97 6.64
N SER A 30 -3.72 -5.15 6.02
CA SER A 30 -4.04 -5.30 4.60
C SER A 30 -4.76 -6.61 4.30
N TYR A 31 -5.55 -6.61 3.23
CA TYR A 31 -6.09 -7.82 2.62
C TYR A 31 -5.50 -7.95 1.21
N ILE A 32 -4.46 -8.77 1.05
CA ILE A 32 -3.74 -8.90 -0.22
C ILE A 32 -3.64 -10.38 -0.58
N ILE A 33 -4.37 -10.76 -1.64
CA ILE A 33 -4.36 -12.10 -2.26
C ILE A 33 -3.73 -12.12 -3.66
N ARG A 34 -3.31 -10.96 -4.18
CA ARG A 34 -2.74 -10.78 -5.52
C ARG A 34 -1.35 -10.14 -5.42
N GLN A 35 -0.42 -10.56 -6.28
CA GLN A 35 0.94 -10.01 -6.32
C GLN A 35 1.09 -8.79 -7.27
N TYR A 36 0.01 -8.03 -7.47
CA TYR A 36 -0.01 -6.85 -8.35
C TYR A 36 -1.10 -5.85 -7.93
N GLY A 37 -1.07 -4.65 -8.51
CA GLY A 37 -2.03 -3.57 -8.24
C GLY A 37 -1.57 -2.59 -7.16
N GLY A 38 -2.34 -1.51 -6.97
CA GLY A 38 -1.96 -0.40 -6.08
C GLY A 38 -1.81 -0.79 -4.61
N ALA A 39 -2.66 -1.69 -4.10
CA ALA A 39 -2.56 -2.20 -2.73
C ALA A 39 -1.27 -3.01 -2.51
N TYR A 40 -0.93 -3.90 -3.45
CA TYR A 40 0.33 -4.65 -3.41
C TYR A 40 1.55 -3.73 -3.46
N GLN A 41 1.54 -2.71 -4.32
CA GLN A 41 2.63 -1.72 -4.37
C GLN A 41 2.78 -0.94 -3.06
N THR A 42 1.66 -0.60 -2.41
CA THR A 42 1.66 0.07 -1.10
C THR A 42 2.25 -0.83 -0.01
N CYS A 43 1.85 -2.09 0.02
CA CYS A 43 2.43 -3.09 0.93
C CYS A 43 3.94 -3.27 0.69
N ARG A 44 4.40 -3.28 -0.57
CA ARG A 44 5.84 -3.30 -0.88
C ARG A 44 6.57 -2.06 -0.38
N TYR A 45 5.95 -0.88 -0.44
CA TYR A 45 6.52 0.34 0.12
C TYR A 45 6.62 0.26 1.66
N ALA A 46 5.57 -0.23 2.33
CA ALA A 46 5.57 -0.50 3.76
C ALA A 46 6.68 -1.48 4.20
N LYS A 47 6.89 -2.56 3.43
CA LYS A 47 8.01 -3.49 3.67
C LYS A 47 9.37 -2.79 3.59
N LYS A 48 9.55 -1.85 2.64
CA LYS A 48 10.80 -1.06 2.53
C LYS A 48 10.99 -0.09 3.69
N LYS A 49 9.90 0.39 4.28
CA LYS A 49 9.90 1.27 5.47
C LYS A 49 10.02 0.48 6.78
N SER A 50 10.10 -0.85 6.70
CA SER A 50 10.18 -1.75 7.86
C SER A 50 9.04 -1.60 8.86
N ILE A 51 7.88 -1.09 8.42
CA ILE A 51 6.70 -1.04 9.29
C ILE A 51 6.10 -2.45 9.42
N PRO A 52 5.63 -2.86 10.61
CA PRO A 52 4.89 -4.10 10.80
C PRO A 52 3.69 -4.21 9.85
N ILE A 53 3.52 -5.38 9.23
CA ILE A 53 2.41 -5.64 8.29
C ILE A 53 1.62 -6.86 8.73
N ILE A 54 0.33 -6.66 8.94
CA ILE A 54 -0.64 -7.72 9.21
C ILE A 54 -1.47 -7.92 7.95
N ASN A 55 -1.19 -8.98 7.18
CA ASN A 55 -2.03 -9.38 6.07
C ASN A 55 -3.10 -10.36 6.57
N VAL A 56 -4.36 -9.90 6.66
CA VAL A 56 -5.48 -10.73 7.13
C VAL A 56 -5.89 -11.80 6.11
N ALA A 57 -5.39 -11.73 4.89
CA ALA A 57 -5.61 -12.77 3.87
C ALA A 57 -4.67 -13.97 4.01
N LYS A 58 -3.88 -14.07 5.09
CA LYS A 58 -2.98 -15.19 5.34
C LYS A 58 -3.81 -16.49 5.47
N GLY A 59 -3.73 -17.36 4.45
CA GLY A 59 -4.51 -18.60 4.36
C GLY A 59 -5.62 -18.56 3.30
N ALA A 60 -5.92 -17.39 2.73
CA ALA A 60 -6.79 -17.30 1.56
C ALA A 60 -6.07 -17.81 0.30
N PRO A 61 -6.79 -18.36 -0.68
CA PRO A 61 -6.20 -18.78 -1.95
C PRO A 61 -5.51 -17.61 -2.63
N GLN A 62 -4.24 -17.79 -2.97
CA GLN A 62 -3.47 -16.77 -3.66
C GLN A 62 -3.90 -16.73 -5.12
N CYS A 63 -4.41 -15.58 -5.58
CA CYS A 63 -4.59 -15.32 -7.01
C CYS A 63 -3.23 -14.98 -7.62
N LEU A 64 -2.53 -16.01 -8.08
CA LEU A 64 -1.40 -15.88 -9.00
C LEU A 64 -1.98 -15.60 -10.40
N LYS A 65 -1.46 -14.57 -11.05
CA LYS A 65 -1.82 -14.23 -12.42
C LYS A 65 -0.92 -14.99 -13.37
#